data_AF-A0A9X1SVG9-F1
#
_entry.id   AF-A0A9X1SVG9-F1
#
_cell.length_a   1.000
_cell.length_b   1.000
_cell.length_c   1.000
_cell.angle_alpha   90.00
_cell.angle_beta   90.00
_cell.angle_gamma   90.00
#
_symmetry.space_group_name_H-M   'P 1'
#
loop_
_entity.id
_entity.type
_entity.pdbx_description
1 polymer ?
#
loop_
_entity_poly.entity_id
_entity_poly.type
_entity_poly.pdbx_seq_one_letter_code
_entity_poly.pdbx_strand_id
1 'polypeptide(L)'
;MKTPEDIDGMMRMMLELASEVWVLRDRFSVLEALLAERGTLSAADLDAYQPGADLAQHLDGERAAFVRRLLDAGAGRVELGTT
;
A
#
# COMPACT_ATOMS: atom_id res chain seq x y z
N MET A 1 28.66 -10.54 3.55
CA MET A 1 28.62 -9.14 4.02
C MET A 1 28.08 -8.31 2.86
N LYS A 2 26.93 -7.62 3.00
CA LYS A 2 26.38 -6.78 1.92
C LYS A 2 27.33 -5.62 1.64
N THR A 3 27.50 -5.24 0.38
CA THR A 3 28.38 -4.13 0.00
C THR A 3 27.72 -2.78 0.32
N PRO A 4 28.48 -1.67 0.47
CA PRO A 4 27.89 -0.33 0.60
C PRO A 4 26.92 0.01 -0.54
N GLU A 5 27.21 -0.44 -1.76
CA GLU A 5 26.34 -0.26 -2.94
C GLU A 5 24.98 -0.97 -2.79
N ASP A 6 24.96 -2.15 -2.15
CA ASP A 6 23.72 -2.87 -1.86
C ASP A 6 22.83 -2.10 -0.87
N ILE A 7 23.44 -1.40 0.09
CA ILE A 7 22.73 -0.59 1.09
C ILE A 7 22.15 0.66 0.41
N ASP A 8 22.92 1.34 -0.45
CA ASP A 8 22.47 2.51 -1.20
C ASP A 8 21.33 2.15 -2.18
N GLY A 9 21.41 0.98 -2.83
CA GLY A 9 20.34 0.45 -3.66
C GLY A 9 19.05 0.21 -2.88
N MET A 10 19.16 -0.41 -1.70
CA MET A 10 18.02 -0.64 -0.79
C MET A 10 17.41 0.67 -0.29
N MET A 11 18.23 1.66 0.06
CA MET A 11 17.76 2.98 0.49
C MET A 11 16.99 3.71 -0.61
N ARG A 12 17.48 3.66 -1.86
CA ARG A 12 16.74 4.20 -3.02
C ARG A 12 15.38 3.52 -3.18
N MET A 13 15.33 2.18 -3.15
CA MET A 13 14.07 1.44 -3.23
C MET A 13 13.08 1.83 -2.12
N MET A 14 13.57 1.99 -0.88
CA MET A 14 12.73 2.41 0.25
C MET A 14 12.22 3.85 0.09
N LEU A 15 13.03 4.76 -0.43
CA LEU A 15 12.61 6.15 -0.70
C LEU A 15 11.55 6.21 -1.80
N GLU A 16 11.72 5.46 -2.89
CA GLU A 16 10.70 5.36 -3.95
C GLU A 16 9.39 4.77 -3.39
N LEU A 17 9.46 3.70 -2.60
CA LEU A 17 8.27 3.14 -1.95
C LEU A 17 7.60 4.15 -1.01
N ALA A 18 8.38 4.89 -0.22
CA ALA A 18 7.84 5.91 0.67
C ALA A 18 7.12 7.03 -0.09
N SER A 19 7.66 7.43 -1.25
CA SER A 19 7.03 8.39 -2.17
C SER A 19 5.67 7.88 -2.65
N GLU A 20 5.61 6.65 -3.16
CA GLU A 20 4.36 6.05 -3.63
C GLU A 20 3.32 5.88 -2.50
N VAL A 21 3.76 5.50 -1.30
CA VAL A 21 2.88 5.44 -0.12
C VAL A 21 2.33 6.81 0.24
N TRP A 22 3.14 7.86 0.14
CA TRP A 22 2.68 9.23 0.35
C TRP A 22 1.63 9.66 -0.68
N VAL A 23 1.85 9.37 -1.96
CA VAL A 23 0.89 9.66 -3.04
C VAL A 23 -0.44 8.95 -2.79
N LEU A 24 -0.42 7.68 -2.38
CA LEU A 24 -1.64 6.96 -2.02
C LEU A 24 -2.35 7.61 -0.84
N ARG A 25 -1.60 7.96 0.22
CA ARG A 25 -2.17 8.62 1.41
C ARG A 25 -2.83 9.95 1.04
N ASP A 26 -2.16 10.78 0.25
CA ASP A 26 -2.69 12.07 -0.22
C ASP A 26 -4.00 11.88 -0.99
N ARG A 27 -4.02 10.92 -1.93
CA ARG A 27 -5.23 10.58 -2.69
C ARG A 27 -6.39 10.10 -1.81
N PHE A 28 -6.12 9.30 -0.79
CA PHE A 28 -7.15 8.87 0.16
C PHE A 28 -7.71 10.05 0.96
N SER A 29 -6.85 10.95 1.45
CA SER A 29 -7.30 12.15 2.16
C SER A 29 -8.18 13.05 1.28
N VAL A 30 -7.83 13.24 0.01
CA VAL A 30 -8.67 13.97 -0.96
C VAL A 30 -10.00 13.25 -1.20
N LEU A 31 -9.99 11.92 -1.34
CA LEU A 31 -11.20 11.13 -1.54
C LEU A 31 -12.16 11.25 -0.34
N GLU A 32 -11.63 11.15 0.89
CA GLU A 32 -12.40 11.33 2.12
C GLU A 32 -13.04 12.72 2.19
N ALA A 33 -12.27 13.77 1.88
CA ALA A 33 -12.78 15.14 1.86
C ALA A 33 -13.92 15.31 0.83
N LEU A 34 -13.74 14.78 -0.39
CA LEU A 34 -14.76 14.86 -1.43
C LEU A 34 -16.03 14.06 -1.10
N LEU A 35 -15.90 12.92 -0.43
CA LEU A 35 -17.04 12.12 0.00
C LEU A 35 -17.82 12.80 1.14
N ALA A 36 -17.10 13.46 2.06
CA ALA A 36 -17.68 14.24 3.13
C ALA A 36 -18.41 15.49 2.60
N GLU A 37 -17.79 16.24 1.68
CA GLU A 37 -18.41 17.39 1.02
C GLU A 37 -19.72 17.03 0.29
N ARG A 38 -19.78 15.80 -0.25
CA ARG A 38 -20.98 15.28 -0.94
C ARG A 38 -22.01 14.66 0.01
N GLY A 39 -21.71 14.59 1.31
CA GLY A 39 -22.60 14.00 2.31
C GLY A 39 -22.75 12.49 2.20
N THR A 40 -21.81 11.80 1.53
CA THR A 40 -21.88 10.34 1.31
C THR A 40 -21.33 9.56 2.50
N LEU A 41 -20.20 10.01 3.04
CA LEU A 41 -19.47 9.33 4.12
C LEU A 41 -18.65 10.38 4.88
N SER A 42 -18.68 10.34 6.22
CA SER A 42 -17.79 11.12 7.06
C SER A 42 -16.51 10.35 7.42
N ALA A 43 -15.47 11.06 7.85
CA ALA A 43 -14.28 10.41 8.41
C ALA A 43 -14.61 9.48 9.59
N ALA A 44 -15.58 9.88 10.43
CA ALA A 44 -16.02 9.06 11.56
C ALA A 44 -16.70 7.75 11.13
N ASP A 45 -17.43 7.76 10.01
CA ASP A 45 -18.02 6.53 9.46
C ASP A 45 -16.93 5.59 8.96
N LEU A 46 -15.84 6.11 8.38
CA LEU A 46 -14.69 5.31 7.95
C LEU A 46 -13.97 4.67 9.14
N ASP A 47 -13.72 5.45 10.19
CA ASP A 47 -13.03 4.99 11.41
C ASP A 47 -13.85 3.94 12.17
N ALA A 48 -15.18 4.06 12.15
CA ALA A 48 -16.09 3.13 12.82
C ALA A 48 -16.43 1.89 11.97
N TYR A 49 -16.08 1.88 10.68
CA TYR A 49 -16.46 0.80 9.79
C TYR A 49 -15.68 -0.47 10.10
N GLN A 50 -16.42 -1.51 10.51
CA GLN A 50 -15.89 -2.87 10.64
C GLN A 50 -16.26 -3.68 9.38
N PRO A 51 -15.28 -4.17 8.60
CA PRO A 51 -15.56 -5.05 7.47
C PRO A 51 -16.33 -6.30 7.92
N GLY A 52 -17.37 -6.67 7.16
CA GLY A 52 -18.00 -7.98 7.31
C GLY A 52 -17.06 -9.12 6.93
N ALA A 53 -17.42 -10.37 7.25
CA ALA A 53 -16.57 -11.54 7.07
C ALA A 53 -15.99 -11.66 5.64
N ASP A 54 -16.83 -11.48 4.62
CA ASP A 54 -16.42 -11.60 3.22
C ASP A 54 -15.40 -10.52 2.83
N LEU A 55 -15.64 -9.27 3.24
CA LEU A 55 -14.73 -8.17 2.95
C LEU A 55 -13.43 -8.30 3.73
N ALA A 56 -13.49 -8.72 5.00
CA ALA A 56 -12.30 -8.98 5.81
C ALA A 56 -11.42 -10.05 5.17
N GLN A 57 -12.00 -11.18 4.75
CA GLN A 57 -11.28 -12.26 4.08
C GLN A 57 -10.65 -11.80 2.77
N HIS A 58 -11.37 -11.00 1.98
CA HIS A 58 -10.83 -10.42 0.75
C HIS A 58 -9.62 -9.52 1.04
N LEU A 59 -9.74 -8.60 2.01
CA LEU A 59 -8.66 -7.69 2.40
C LEU A 59 -7.43 -8.43 2.94
N ASP A 60 -7.63 -9.52 3.68
CA ASP A 60 -6.52 -10.34 4.17
C ASP A 60 -5.78 -11.05 3.02
N GLY A 61 -6.52 -11.54 2.02
CA GLY A 61 -5.93 -12.09 0.79
C GLY A 61 -5.10 -11.06 0.02
N GLU A 62 -5.66 -9.86 -0.19
CA GLU A 62 -4.97 -8.75 -0.85
C GLU A 62 -3.70 -8.33 -0.08
N ARG A 63 -3.79 -8.24 1.26
CA ARG A 63 -2.65 -7.93 2.12
C ARG A 63 -1.54 -8.98 2.00
N ALA A 64 -1.90 -10.26 2.05
CA ALA A 64 -0.94 -11.35 1.92
C ALA A 64 -0.24 -11.33 0.55
N ALA A 65 -1.00 -11.10 -0.52
CA ALA A 65 -0.47 -10.98 -1.88
C ALA A 65 0.46 -9.77 -2.03
N PHE A 66 0.09 -8.62 -1.48
CA PHE A 66 0.91 -7.41 -1.49
C PHE A 66 2.23 -7.61 -0.74
N VAL A 67 2.18 -8.15 0.48
CA VAL A 67 3.39 -8.43 1.28
C VAL A 67 4.30 -9.43 0.57
N ARG A 68 3.74 -10.47 -0.06
CA ARG A 68 4.52 -11.43 -0.87
C ARG A 68 5.28 -10.72 -1.99
N ARG A 69 4.59 -9.90 -2.79
CA ARG A 69 5.21 -9.14 -3.89
C ARG A 69 6.35 -8.25 -3.40
N LEU A 70 6.18 -7.58 -2.26
CA LEU A 70 7.22 -6.72 -1.68
C LEU A 70 8.45 -7.52 -1.23
N LEU A 71 8.24 -8.68 -0.60
CA LEU A 71 9.32 -9.55 -0.15
C LEU A 71 10.09 -10.16 -1.33
N ASP A 72 9.38 -10.58 -2.38
CA ASP A 72 10.01 -11.13 -3.59
C ASP A 72 10.82 -10.06 -4.34
N ALA A 73 10.31 -8.82 -4.37
CA ALA A 73 11.05 -7.66 -4.89
C ALA A 73 12.34 -7.39 -4.13
N GLY A 74 12.29 -7.32 -2.79
CA GLY A 74 13.47 -7.13 -1.96
C GLY A 74 14.47 -8.30 -2.01
N ALA A 75 13.99 -9.51 -2.31
CA ALA A 75 14.82 -10.71 -2.46
C ALA A 75 15.42 -10.89 -3.86
N GLY A 76 15.12 -9.98 -4.81
CA GLY A 76 15.59 -10.08 -6.21
C GLY A 76 14.92 -11.19 -7.01
N ARG A 77 13.74 -11.67 -6.59
CA ARG A 77 12.96 -12.73 -7.25
C ARG A 77 11.75 -12.16 -7.98
N VAL A 78 11.93 -11.06 -8.71
CA VAL A 78 10.86 -10.49 -9.53
C VAL A 78 10.95 -11.10 -10.92
N GLU A 79 10.07 -12.06 -11.22
CA GLU A 79 9.64 -12.23 -12.60
C GLU A 79 8.72 -11.06 -12.93
N LEU A 80 9.25 -10.11 -13.70
CA LEU A 80 8.45 -9.02 -14.26
C LEU A 80 7.44 -9.65 -15.22
N GLY A 81 6.25 -9.96 -14.68
CA GLY A 81 5.09 -10.34 -15.46
C GLY A 81 4.83 -9.26 -16.49
N THR A 82 5.18 -9.54 -17.73
CA THR A 82 4.87 -8.70 -18.88
C THR A 82 3.36 -8.76 -19.05
N THR A 83 2.70 -7.60 -18.96
CA THR A 83 1.34 -7.40 -19.49
C THR A 83 1.31 -6.04 -20.14
#